data_AF-A0A947WU63-F1
#
_entry.id   AF-A0A947WU63-F1
#
_cell.length_a   1.000
_cell.length_b   1.000
_cell.length_c   1.000
_cell.angle_alpha   90.00
_cell.angle_beta   90.00
_cell.angle_gamma   90.00
#
_symmetry.space_group_name_H-M   'P 1'
#
loop_
_entity.id
_entity.type
_entity.pdbx_description
1 polymer ?
#
loop_
_entity_poly.entity_id
_entity_poly.type
_entity_poly.pdbx_seq_one_letter_code
_entity_poly.pdbx_strand_id
1 'polypeptide(L)'
;MLIQYILLIIIVFILAQVARKFKARKISLREFLFWLIFWLAVGAVILLPQITSFLAEKLGVGRGADLVVYASLIFVFYMLFRLFVRQEKVERDISKIVEEIAKRNDQFPKS
;
A
#
# COMPACT_ATOMS: atom_id res chain seq x y z
N MET A 1 9.23 1.08 -25.41
CA MET A 1 9.33 2.55 -25.35
C MET A 1 8.07 3.22 -24.82
N LEU A 2 6.88 3.03 -25.42
CA LEU A 2 5.63 3.68 -24.94
C LEU A 2 5.26 3.29 -23.49
N ILE A 3 5.36 2.01 -23.15
CA ILE A 3 4.99 1.47 -21.82
C ILE A 3 5.83 2.10 -20.69
N GLN A 4 7.11 2.39 -20.94
CA GLN A 4 7.98 3.03 -19.95
C GLN A 4 7.49 4.44 -19.61
N TYR A 5 7.11 5.25 -20.62
CA TYR A 5 6.59 6.59 -20.37
C TYR A 5 5.26 6.57 -19.60
N ILE A 6 4.36 5.64 -19.93
CA ILE A 6 3.08 5.47 -19.21
C ILE A 6 3.35 5.11 -17.74
N LEU A 7 4.26 4.15 -17.48
CA LEU A 7 4.63 3.76 -16.12
C LEU A 7 5.25 4.91 -15.35
N LEU A 8 6.09 5.72 -15.98
CA LEU A 8 6.75 6.87 -15.34
C LEU A 8 5.71 7.94 -14.94
N ILE A 9 4.73 8.22 -15.80
CA ILE A 9 3.62 9.12 -15.50
C ILE A 9 2.81 8.61 -14.29
N ILE A 10 2.52 7.31 -14.24
CA ILE A 10 1.82 6.69 -13.11
C ILE A 10 2.63 6.85 -11.81
N ILE A 11 3.94 6.60 -11.85
CA ILE A 11 4.82 6.76 -10.67
C ILE A 11 4.79 8.20 -10.17
N VAL A 12 4.93 9.18 -11.06
CA VAL A 12 4.87 10.61 -10.71
C VAL A 12 3.52 10.97 -10.08
N PHE A 13 2.42 10.47 -10.66
CA PHE A 13 1.08 10.70 -10.13
C PHE A 13 0.91 10.12 -8.72
N ILE A 14 1.43 8.92 -8.46
CA ILE A 14 1.34 8.27 -7.15
C ILE A 14 2.21 9.00 -6.13
N LEU A 15 3.44 9.40 -6.49
CA LEU A 15 4.30 10.22 -5.64
C LEU A 15 3.63 11.55 -5.28
N ALA A 16 2.96 12.20 -6.24
CA ALA A 16 2.20 13.42 -5.98
C ALA A 16 1.04 13.17 -5.00
N GLN A 17 0.30 12.07 -5.14
CA GLN A 17 -0.76 11.69 -4.20
C GLN A 17 -0.21 11.43 -2.79
N VAL A 18 0.91 10.72 -2.69
CA VAL A 18 1.57 10.44 -1.41
C VAL A 18 2.05 11.74 -0.75
N ALA A 19 2.65 12.66 -1.52
CA ALA A 19 3.03 13.99 -1.04
C ALA A 19 1.83 14.82 -0.57
N ARG A 20 0.70 14.79 -1.30
CA ARG A 20 -0.55 15.46 -0.85
C ARG A 20 -1.07 14.88 0.45
N LYS A 21 -1.06 13.55 0.60
CA LYS A 21 -1.49 12.88 1.84
C LYS A 21 -0.58 13.20 3.03
N PHE A 22 0.73 13.34 2.78
CA PHE A 22 1.69 13.80 3.79
C PHE A 22 1.43 15.25 4.21
N LYS A 23 1.22 16.15 3.24
CA LYS A 23 0.88 17.56 3.52
C LYS A 23 -0.42 17.69 4.32
N ALA A 24 -1.39 16.80 4.08
CA ALA A 24 -2.63 16.73 4.85
C ALA A 24 -2.49 16.08 6.25
N ARG A 25 -1.26 15.74 6.69
CA ARG A 25 -0.96 15.00 7.94
C ARG A 25 -1.75 13.69 8.10
N LYS A 26 -2.22 13.10 7.00
CA LYS A 26 -2.99 11.84 7.00
C LYS A 26 -2.11 10.59 7.03
N ILE A 27 -0.81 10.76 6.77
CA ILE A 27 0.19 9.71 6.84
C ILE A 27 1.37 10.17 7.69
N SER A 28 1.97 9.25 8.43
CA SER A 28 3.17 9.52 9.22
C SER A 28 4.40 9.72 8.32
N LEU A 29 5.43 10.40 8.84
CA LEU A 29 6.70 10.58 8.13
C LEU A 29 7.30 9.23 7.71
N ARG A 30 7.20 8.20 8.58
CA ARG A 30 7.67 6.84 8.29
C ARG A 30 6.92 6.21 7.12
N GLU A 31 5.61 6.38 7.03
CA GLU A 31 4.80 5.89 5.90
C GLU A 31 5.13 6.63 4.60
N PHE A 32 5.35 7.95 4.66
CA PHE A 32 5.76 8.74 3.49
C PHE A 32 7.11 8.26 2.94
N LEU A 33 8.13 8.13 3.81
CA LEU A 33 9.46 7.62 3.41
C LEU A 33 9.39 6.20 2.85
N PHE A 34 8.60 5.32 3.47
CA PHE A 34 8.40 3.96 2.97
C PHE A 34 7.85 3.96 1.54
N TRP A 35 6.78 4.73 1.29
CA TRP A 35 6.20 4.84 -0.05
C TRP A 35 7.14 5.49 -1.07
N LEU A 36 7.89 6.53 -0.66
CA LEU A 36 8.86 7.19 -1.53
C LEU A 36 9.96 6.22 -1.99
N ILE A 37 10.57 5.50 -1.05
CA ILE A 37 11.63 4.52 -1.35
C ILE A 37 11.08 3.39 -2.21
N PHE A 38 9.88 2.89 -1.91
CA PHE A 38 9.23 1.83 -2.69
C PHE A 38 9.03 2.25 -4.16
N TRP A 39 8.47 3.43 -4.41
CA TRP A 39 8.24 3.91 -5.78
C TRP A 39 9.53 4.24 -6.53
N LEU A 40 10.56 4.74 -5.84
CA LEU A 40 11.89 4.91 -6.42
C LEU A 40 12.51 3.57 -6.83
N ALA A 41 12.40 2.54 -5.99
CA ALA A 41 12.88 1.20 -6.30
C ALA A 41 12.15 0.61 -7.53
N VAL A 42 10.82 0.76 -7.60
CA VAL A 42 10.02 0.35 -8.77
C VAL A 42 10.47 1.09 -10.03
N GLY A 43 10.69 2.40 -9.95
CA GLY A 43 11.22 3.20 -11.06
C GLY A 43 12.59 2.72 -11.54
N ALA A 44 13.50 2.41 -10.61
CA ALA A 44 14.83 1.89 -10.93
C ALA A 44 14.77 0.54 -11.66
N VAL A 45 13.89 -0.38 -11.23
CA VAL A 45 13.67 -1.67 -11.90
C VAL A 45 13.13 -1.51 -13.32
N ILE A 46 12.29 -0.50 -13.57
CA ILE A 46 11.73 -0.22 -14.92
C ILE A 46 12.79 0.37 -15.85
N LEU A 47 13.72 1.18 -15.32
CA LEU A 47 14.79 1.81 -16.10
C LEU A 47 15.96 0.85 -16.38
N LEU A 48 16.19 -0.15 -15.53
CA LEU A 48 17.32 -1.09 -15.62
C LEU A 48 16.83 -2.55 -15.72
N PRO A 49 16.27 -2.96 -16.88
CA PRO A 49 15.81 -4.34 -17.07
C PRO A 49 16.93 -5.38 -16.96
N GLN A 50 18.19 -4.97 -17.10
CA GLN A 50 19.37 -5.83 -16.91
C GLN A 50 19.48 -6.36 -15.46
N ILE A 51 19.12 -5.54 -14.46
CA ILE A 51 19.14 -5.94 -13.04
C ILE A 51 18.08 -7.01 -12.79
N THR A 52 16.89 -6.82 -13.36
CA THR A 52 15.78 -7.76 -13.27
C THR A 52 16.13 -9.08 -13.93
N SER A 53 16.79 -9.06 -15.09
CA SER A 53 17.26 -10.27 -15.78
C SER A 53 18.36 -11.00 -15.01
N PHE A 54 19.33 -10.28 -14.44
CA PHE A 54 20.39 -10.88 -13.61
C PHE A 54 19.84 -11.55 -12.35
N LEU A 55 18.88 -10.91 -11.67
CA LEU A 55 18.17 -11.51 -10.55
C LEU A 55 17.36 -12.74 -10.97
N ALA A 56 16.70 -12.69 -12.12
CA ALA A 56 15.93 -13.81 -12.67
C ALA A 56 16.81 -15.03 -12.96
N GLU A 57 17.97 -14.81 -13.56
CA GLU A 57 18.94 -15.88 -13.87
C GLU A 57 19.45 -16.54 -12.59
N LYS A 58 19.76 -15.74 -11.55
CA LYS A 58 20.21 -16.26 -10.25
C LYS A 58 19.11 -17.00 -9.49
N LEU A 59 17.86 -16.62 -9.68
CA LEU A 59 16.68 -17.21 -9.03
C LEU A 59 16.03 -18.32 -9.87
N GLY A 60 16.57 -18.65 -11.05
CA GLY A 60 16.08 -19.72 -11.92
C GLY A 60 14.76 -19.41 -12.64
N VAL A 61 14.35 -18.15 -12.72
CA VAL A 61 13.12 -17.70 -13.38
C VAL A 61 13.49 -17.14 -14.75
N GLY A 62 13.12 -17.83 -15.84
CA GLY A 62 13.59 -17.53 -17.20
C GLY A 62 13.25 -16.14 -17.77
N ARG A 63 12.44 -15.32 -17.07
CA ARG A 63 12.11 -13.95 -17.45
C ARG A 63 12.06 -13.04 -16.21
N GLY A 64 12.86 -11.98 -16.18
CA GLY A 64 12.88 -11.01 -15.07
C GLY A 64 11.54 -10.33 -14.80
N ALA A 65 10.66 -10.22 -15.81
CA ALA A 65 9.32 -9.69 -15.65
C ALA A 65 8.44 -10.56 -14.72
N ASP A 66 8.58 -11.89 -14.80
CA ASP A 66 7.75 -12.81 -14.00
C ASP A 66 8.09 -12.70 -12.52
N LEU A 67 9.36 -12.42 -12.21
CA LEU A 67 9.84 -12.18 -10.85
C LEU A 67 9.22 -10.92 -10.24
N VAL A 68 9.13 -9.84 -11.01
CA VAL A 68 8.44 -8.61 -10.59
C VAL A 68 6.96 -8.87 -10.38
N VAL A 69 6.34 -9.66 -11.25
CA VAL A 69 4.93 -10.05 -11.12
C VAL A 69 4.70 -10.83 -9.83
N TYR A 70 5.49 -11.87 -9.54
CA TYR A 70 5.36 -12.63 -8.30
C TYR A 70 5.59 -11.77 -7.05
N ALA A 71 6.61 -10.91 -7.04
CA ALA A 71 6.86 -10.00 -5.93
C ALA A 71 5.69 -9.02 -5.72
N SER A 72 5.14 -8.49 -6.81
CA SER A 72 4.00 -7.57 -6.76
C SER A 72 2.72 -8.25 -6.25
N LEU A 73 2.49 -9.50 -6.65
CA LEU A 73 1.38 -10.33 -6.15
C LEU A 73 1.50 -10.52 -4.64
N ILE A 74 2.65 -10.99 -4.15
CA ILE A 74 2.89 -11.18 -2.71
C ILE A 74 2.66 -9.86 -1.95
N PHE A 75 3.19 -8.75 -2.48
CA PHE A 75 3.04 -7.44 -1.88
C PHE A 75 1.57 -6.98 -1.82
N VAL A 76 0.81 -7.16 -2.91
CA VAL A 76 -0.61 -6.83 -2.97
C VAL A 76 -1.41 -7.69 -2.00
N PHE A 77 -1.18 -9.01 -1.96
CA PHE A 77 -1.81 -9.90 -0.99
C PHE A 77 -1.53 -9.48 0.45
N TYR A 78 -0.28 -9.13 0.77
CA TYR A 78 0.07 -8.61 2.09
C TYR A 78 -0.67 -7.30 2.43
N MET A 79 -0.78 -6.37 1.46
CA MET A 79 -1.54 -5.13 1.65
C MET A 79 -3.03 -5.40 1.86
N LEU A 80 -3.62 -6.32 1.09
CA LEU A 80 -5.03 -6.72 1.24
C LEU A 80 -5.27 -7.36 2.60
N PHE A 81 -4.39 -8.26 3.03
CA PHE A 81 -4.45 -8.86 4.37
C PHE A 81 -4.39 -7.79 5.47
N ARG A 82 -3.43 -6.86 5.40
CA ARG A 82 -3.31 -5.76 6.36
C ARG A 82 -4.55 -4.87 6.37
N LEU A 83 -5.14 -4.62 5.20
CA LEU A 83 -6.38 -3.85 5.08
C LEU A 83 -7.54 -4.59 5.75
N PHE A 84 -7.68 -5.89 5.51
CA PHE A 84 -8.72 -6.73 6.12
C PHE A 84 -8.63 -6.71 7.65
N VAL A 85 -7.44 -6.94 8.22
CA VAL A 85 -7.21 -6.88 9.67
C VAL A 85 -7.57 -5.50 10.25
N ARG A 86 -7.25 -4.43 9.52
CA ARG A 86 -7.62 -3.07 9.94
C ARG A 86 -9.14 -2.87 9.90
N GLN A 87 -9.84 -3.41 8.91
CA GLN A 87 -11.30 -3.31 8.82
C GLN A 87 -11.99 -4.05 9.97
N GLU A 88 -11.55 -5.26 10.29
CA GLU A 88 -12.09 -6.03 11.42
C GLU A 88 -11.92 -5.26 12.75
N LYS A 89 -10.77 -4.60 12.94
CA LYS A 89 -10.55 -3.74 14.11
C LYS A 89 -11.54 -2.56 14.14
N VAL A 90 -11.76 -1.91 13.01
CA VAL A 90 -12.71 -0.79 12.89
C VAL A 90 -14.14 -1.25 13.20
N GLU A 91 -14.57 -2.38 12.67
CA GLU A 91 -15.89 -2.96 12.97
C GLU A 91 -16.06 -3.27 14.45
N ARG A 92 -15.03 -3.85 15.08
CA ARG A 92 -15.05 -4.14 16.53
C ARG A 92 -15.11 -2.86 17.36
N ASP A 93 -14.37 -1.84 16.99
CA ASP A 93 -14.38 -0.55 17.69
C ASP A 93 -15.76 0.13 17.55
N ILE A 94 -16.40 0.07 16.38
CA ILE A 94 -17.77 0.55 16.17
C ILE A 94 -18.76 -0.20 17.07
N SER A 95 -18.70 -1.53 17.11
CA SER A 95 -19.59 -2.34 17.95
C SER A 95 -19.48 -1.98 19.44
N LYS A 96 -18.26 -1.76 19.94
CA LYS A 96 -18.04 -1.31 21.32
C LYS A 96 -18.62 0.07 21.58
N ILE A 97 -18.43 1.01 20.66
CA ILE A 97 -18.99 2.37 20.77
C ILE A 97 -20.53 2.29 20.85
N VAL A 98 -21.17 1.47 20.01
CA VAL A 98 -22.63 1.30 20.03
C VAL A 98 -23.10 0.67 21.36
N GLU A 99 -22.38 -0.33 21.88
CA GLU A 99 -22.69 -0.96 23.17
C GLU A 99 -22.58 0.02 24.34
N GLU A 100 -21.52 0.84 24.37
CA GLU A 100 -21.34 1.88 25.39
C GLU A 100 -22.43 2.95 25.31
N ILE A 101 -22.83 3.37 24.11
CA ILE A 101 -23.95 4.31 23.91
C ILE A 101 -25.26 3.71 24.42
N ALA A 102 -25.53 2.43 24.13
CA ALA A 102 -26.74 1.75 24.60
C ALA A 102 -26.79 1.65 26.13
N LYS A 103 -25.70 1.21 26.76
CA LYS A 103 -25.58 1.16 28.23
C LYS A 103 -25.76 2.53 28.88
N ARG A 104 -25.20 3.58 28.28
CA ARG A 104 -25.34 4.96 28.77
C ARG A 104 -26.79 5.46 28.66
N ASN A 105 -27.49 5.15 27.57
CA ASN A 105 -28.89 5.53 27.40
C ASN A 105 -29.84 4.79 28.34
N ASP A 106 -29.60 3.51 28.65
CA ASP A 106 -30.39 2.75 29.62
C ASP A 106 -30.23 3.29 31.06
N GLN A 107 -29.06 3.87 31.39
CA GLN A 107 -28.82 4.49 32.70
C GLN A 107 -29.53 5.85 32.87
N PHE A 108 -29.97 6.49 31.78
CA PHE A 108 -30.75 7.74 31.81
C PHE A 108 -32.09 7.51 31.09
N PRO A 109 -33.05 6.80 31.70
CA PRO A 109 -34.37 6.64 31.12
C PRO A 109 -34.96 8.04 30.87
N LYS A 110 -35.35 8.27 29.61
CA LYS A 110 -35.99 9.51 29.19
C LYS A 110 -37.17 9.80 30.12
N SER A 111 -37.13 10.95 30.79
CA SER A 111 -38.25 11.52 31.56
C SER A 111 -39.43 11.85 30.65
#